data_AF-A0A7R9JTF4-F1
#
_entry.id   AF-A0A7R9JTF4-F1
#
_cell.length_a   1.000
_cell.length_b   1.000
_cell.length_c   1.000
_cell.angle_alpha   90.00
_cell.angle_beta   90.00
_cell.angle_gamma   90.00
#
_symmetry.space_group_name_H-M   'P 1'
#
loop_
_entity.id
_entity.type
_entity.pdbx_description
1 polymer ?
#
loop_
_entity_poly.entity_id
_entity_poly.type
_entity_poly.pdbx_seq_one_letter_code
_entity_poly.pdbx_strand_id
1 'polypeptide(L)'
;MTTSKIIGAGLEDVGVPGRNFLRNALTSCTDPLKAIEEFQLENGILLPSLRPMLPLLDLHGVRRLDFHTSVLEELRDRLVQHINEIGQKEGKERDRKLKELLAKSFPVVRVKALRPVVMCILRNTPHIDDKYLKVRDRELYNDTDTEVKRQIWKDNQSLFGDEVSPLLSQYIKEKETVLFDHLNLTNLFFTPSPKVRRQGEVVQTLAHMIGNSVKLYDMVLQFLRTLFLRTRNIHYCTLRAELLMALHDLEVQDIISVDPCHKFTWCLDACIREKNVDIKRSRELQGFLDSIKRGHEQVLGDLSMTLCDPYAINFLATSATKILQHLINNESLPR
;
A
#
# COMPACT_ATOMS: atom_id res chain seq x y z
N MET A 1 -11.36 -3.34 40.66
CA MET A 1 -10.06 -2.72 40.35
C MET A 1 -9.22 -3.74 39.60
N THR A 2 -9.30 -3.71 38.27
CA THR A 2 -8.62 -4.65 37.38
C THR A 2 -7.16 -4.24 37.23
N THR A 3 -6.26 -4.98 37.89
CA THR A 3 -4.81 -4.88 37.73
C THR A 3 -4.44 -5.05 36.26
N SER A 4 -4.01 -3.96 35.64
CA SER A 4 -3.39 -3.93 34.33
C SER A 4 -2.18 -4.86 34.33
N LYS A 5 -2.33 -6.06 33.76
CA LYS A 5 -1.19 -6.92 33.41
C LYS A 5 -0.28 -6.07 32.52
N ILE A 6 0.87 -5.68 33.03
CA ILE A 6 1.96 -5.16 32.20
C ILE A 6 2.41 -6.37 31.37
N ILE A 7 1.82 -6.51 30.18
CA ILE A 7 2.14 -7.59 29.26
C ILE A 7 3.61 -7.40 28.88
N GLY A 8 4.47 -8.34 29.28
CA GLY A 8 5.89 -8.32 28.94
C GLY A 8 6.12 -8.20 27.44
N ALA A 9 7.28 -7.69 27.05
CA ALA A 9 7.65 -7.45 25.64
C ALA A 9 7.81 -8.72 24.79
N GLY A 10 7.35 -9.89 25.27
CA GLY A 10 7.46 -11.20 24.62
C GLY A 10 8.85 -11.85 24.72
N LEU A 11 9.82 -11.21 25.37
CA LEU A 11 11.16 -11.77 25.60
C LEU A 11 11.11 -13.05 26.46
N GLU A 12 10.24 -13.05 27.48
CA GLU A 12 10.05 -14.20 28.38
C GLU A 12 9.45 -15.41 27.62
N ASP A 13 8.67 -15.18 26.57
CA ASP A 13 8.08 -16.25 25.73
C ASP A 13 9.13 -16.96 24.85
N VAL A 14 10.29 -16.33 24.64
CA VAL A 14 11.44 -16.91 23.90
C VAL A 14 12.52 -17.41 24.86
N GLY A 15 12.23 -17.42 26.18
CA GLY A 15 13.18 -17.85 27.21
C GLY A 15 14.29 -16.84 27.49
N VAL A 16 14.14 -15.58 27.03
CA VAL A 16 15.09 -14.51 27.31
C VAL A 16 14.65 -13.77 28.59
N PRO A 17 15.55 -13.60 29.59
CA PRO A 17 15.22 -12.89 30.81
C PRO A 17 14.72 -11.46 30.54
N GLY A 18 13.43 -11.22 30.79
CA GLY A 18 12.79 -9.94 30.57
C GLY A 18 12.91 -8.98 31.76
N ARG A 19 12.19 -7.86 31.64
CA ARG A 19 12.10 -6.83 32.69
C ARG A 19 11.60 -7.39 34.03
N ASN A 20 10.70 -8.38 34.02
CA ASN A 20 10.17 -8.93 35.27
C ASN A 20 11.20 -9.82 35.97
N PHE A 21 11.96 -10.61 35.22
CA PHE A 21 13.07 -11.40 35.76
C PHE A 21 14.12 -10.51 36.42
N LEU A 22 14.58 -9.47 35.71
CA LEU A 22 15.53 -8.49 36.25
C LEU A 22 14.99 -7.78 37.49
N ARG A 23 13.72 -7.36 37.48
CA ARG A 23 13.09 -6.73 38.65
C ARG A 23 13.07 -7.69 39.84
N ASN A 24 12.69 -8.94 39.62
CA ASN A 24 12.60 -9.93 40.69
C ASN A 24 13.99 -10.30 41.22
N ALA A 25 14.99 -10.48 40.34
CA ALA A 25 16.37 -10.72 40.73
C ALA A 25 16.92 -9.58 41.59
N LEU A 26 16.76 -8.33 41.14
CA LEU A 26 17.24 -7.15 41.88
C LEU A 26 16.49 -6.88 43.19
N THR A 27 15.24 -7.33 43.31
CA THR A 27 14.45 -7.16 44.55
C THR A 27 14.70 -8.28 45.56
N SER A 28 15.14 -9.46 45.10
CA SER A 28 15.30 -10.66 45.94
C SER A 28 16.75 -10.93 46.35
N CYS A 29 17.72 -10.25 45.73
CA CYS A 29 19.15 -10.42 46.02
C CYS A 29 19.60 -9.60 47.23
N THR A 30 20.50 -10.18 48.03
CA THR A 30 21.18 -9.52 49.16
C THR A 30 22.27 -8.55 48.72
N ASP A 31 22.88 -8.77 47.53
CA ASP A 31 23.84 -7.88 46.90
C ASP A 31 23.43 -7.58 45.43
N PRO A 32 22.88 -6.39 45.16
CA PRO A 32 22.44 -6.00 43.81
C PRO A 32 23.59 -5.88 42.80
N LEU A 33 24.81 -5.52 43.23
CA LEU A 33 25.93 -5.30 42.32
C LEU A 33 26.44 -6.63 41.75
N LYS A 34 26.58 -7.63 42.62
CA LYS A 34 26.98 -8.98 42.22
C LYS A 34 25.93 -9.63 41.31
N ALA A 35 24.65 -9.44 41.60
CA ALA A 35 23.56 -9.94 40.76
C ALA A 35 23.57 -9.32 39.35
N ILE A 36 23.94 -8.04 39.22
CA ILE A 36 24.09 -7.38 37.91
C ILE A 36 25.28 -7.97 37.15
N GLU A 37 26.41 -8.19 37.82
CA GLU A 37 27.61 -8.76 37.20
C GLU A 37 27.37 -10.19 36.70
N GLU A 38 26.75 -11.05 37.53
CA GLU A 38 26.34 -12.39 37.14
C GLU A 38 25.38 -12.37 35.95
N PHE A 39 24.37 -11.49 35.98
CA PHE A 39 23.43 -11.34 34.88
C PHE A 39 24.10 -10.92 33.57
N GLN A 40 25.05 -9.98 33.63
CA GLN A 40 25.82 -9.52 32.46
C GLN A 40 26.74 -10.61 31.91
N LEU A 41 27.31 -11.44 32.79
CA LEU A 41 28.24 -12.52 32.41
C LEU A 41 27.49 -13.69 31.75
N GLU A 42 26.27 -13.98 32.21
CA GLU A 42 25.40 -15.00 31.64
C GLU A 42 24.71 -14.57 30.33
N ASN A 43 24.23 -13.33 30.25
CA ASN A 43 23.43 -12.83 29.12
C ASN A 43 24.21 -11.95 28.12
N GLY A 44 25.51 -11.77 28.35
CA GLY A 44 26.41 -11.05 27.44
C GLY A 44 26.77 -11.88 26.20
N ILE A 45 27.55 -11.28 25.30
CA ILE A 45 28.08 -12.01 24.13
C ILE A 45 29.13 -13.01 24.61
N LEU A 46 28.77 -14.30 24.62
CA LEU A 46 29.60 -15.42 25.10
C LEU A 46 30.68 -15.82 24.08
N LEU A 47 31.53 -14.88 23.66
CA LEU A 47 32.70 -15.15 22.85
C LEU A 47 33.95 -15.21 23.73
N PRO A 48 34.67 -16.35 23.79
CA PRO A 48 35.86 -16.52 24.63
C PRO A 48 36.96 -15.48 24.36
N SER A 49 37.11 -15.07 23.09
CA SER A 49 38.05 -14.04 22.64
C SER A 49 37.64 -12.62 23.04
N LEU A 50 36.37 -12.39 23.36
CA LEU A 50 35.81 -11.07 23.64
C LEU A 50 35.90 -10.72 25.13
N ARG A 51 35.89 -11.73 26.01
CA ARG A 51 36.07 -11.54 27.47
C ARG A 51 37.32 -10.73 27.85
N PRO A 52 38.51 -10.97 27.25
CA PRO A 52 39.71 -10.17 27.51
C PRO A 52 39.68 -8.79 26.84
N MET A 53 38.89 -8.61 25.77
CA MET A 53 38.84 -7.35 25.01
C MET A 53 37.84 -6.34 25.57
N LEU A 54 36.78 -6.78 26.26
CA LEU A 54 35.80 -5.86 26.87
C LEU A 54 36.44 -4.86 27.86
N PRO A 55 37.37 -5.26 28.76
CA PRO A 55 38.09 -4.30 29.61
C PRO A 55 38.95 -3.31 28.81
N LEU A 56 39.51 -3.73 27.67
CA LEU A 56 40.27 -2.83 26.80
C LEU A 56 39.35 -1.80 26.15
N LEU A 57 38.15 -2.19 25.72
CA LEU A 57 37.13 -1.26 25.21
C LEU A 57 36.67 -0.27 26.30
N ASP A 58 36.51 -0.74 27.54
CA ASP A 58 36.19 0.11 28.69
C ASP A 58 37.28 1.18 28.91
N LEU A 59 38.57 0.81 28.79
CA LEU A 59 39.72 1.75 28.90
C LEU A 59 39.75 2.80 27.78
N HIS A 60 39.18 2.51 26.61
CA HIS A 60 39.05 3.45 25.50
C HIS A 60 37.76 4.30 25.60
N GLY A 61 37.04 4.22 26.72
CA GLY A 61 35.83 5.00 26.97
C GLY A 61 34.58 4.51 26.24
N VAL A 62 34.63 3.31 25.63
CA VAL A 62 33.45 2.71 24.98
C VAL A 62 32.58 2.07 26.05
N ARG A 63 31.34 2.54 26.18
CA ARG A 63 30.39 1.94 27.13
C ARG A 63 29.96 0.57 26.60
N ARG A 64 29.93 -0.45 27.47
CA ARG A 64 29.47 -1.80 27.11
C ARG A 64 28.09 -1.83 26.44
N LEU A 65 27.18 -0.94 26.85
CA LEU A 65 25.88 -0.78 26.23
C LEU A 65 25.99 -0.40 24.75
N ASP A 66 26.85 0.56 24.41
CA ASP A 66 27.02 1.04 23.04
C ASP A 66 27.60 -0.07 22.16
N PHE A 67 28.57 -0.84 22.70
CA PHE A 67 29.12 -2.01 22.01
C PHE A 67 28.05 -3.08 21.73
N HIS A 68 27.28 -3.50 22.76
CA HIS A 68 26.24 -4.51 22.57
C HIS A 68 25.11 -4.03 21.66
N THR A 69 24.77 -2.74 21.70
CA THR A 69 23.77 -2.14 20.79
C THR A 69 24.27 -2.18 19.35
N SER A 70 25.53 -1.81 19.11
CA SER A 70 26.14 -1.88 17.77
C SER A 70 26.18 -3.31 17.22
N VAL A 71 26.55 -4.30 18.04
CA VAL A 71 26.53 -5.71 17.62
C VAL A 71 25.11 -6.17 17.31
N LEU A 72 24.12 -5.78 18.12
CA LEU A 72 22.72 -6.12 17.88
C LEU A 72 22.22 -5.54 16.54
N GLU A 73 22.57 -4.30 16.24
CA GLU A 73 22.21 -3.64 14.98
C GLU A 73 22.85 -4.34 13.77
N GLU A 74 24.14 -4.64 13.83
CA GLU A 74 24.84 -5.36 12.76
C GLU A 74 24.26 -6.77 12.53
N LEU A 75 23.94 -7.50 13.62
CA LEU A 75 23.32 -8.83 13.51
C LEU A 75 21.90 -8.75 12.95
N ARG A 76 21.13 -7.74 13.36
CA ARG A 76 19.79 -7.47 12.83
C ARG A 76 19.86 -7.24 11.33
N ASP A 77 20.78 -6.39 10.88
CA ASP A 77 20.88 -5.99 9.47
C ASP A 77 21.33 -7.18 8.60
N ARG A 78 22.29 -7.99 9.07
CA ARG A 78 22.66 -9.26 8.41
C ARG A 78 21.52 -10.26 8.36
N LEU A 79 20.74 -10.38 9.42
CA LEU A 79 19.59 -11.29 9.45
C LEU A 79 18.51 -10.83 8.47
N VAL A 80 18.21 -9.52 8.41
CA VAL A 80 17.28 -8.94 7.44
C VAL A 80 17.76 -9.19 6.01
N GLN A 81 19.05 -9.02 5.73
CA GLN A 81 19.63 -9.33 4.43
C GLN A 81 19.45 -10.80 4.07
N HIS A 82 19.76 -11.71 5.00
CA HIS A 82 19.61 -13.14 4.76
C HIS A 82 18.15 -13.57 4.54
N ILE A 83 17.20 -12.95 5.26
CA ILE A 83 15.77 -13.19 5.06
C ILE A 83 15.35 -12.74 3.65
N ASN A 84 15.84 -11.60 3.17
CA ASN A 84 15.57 -11.13 1.81
C ASN A 84 16.16 -12.08 0.76
N GLU A 85 17.38 -12.60 0.97
CA GLU A 85 17.98 -13.63 0.10
C GLU A 85 17.16 -14.92 0.06
N ILE A 86 16.58 -15.33 1.21
CA ILE A 86 15.65 -16.46 1.27
C ILE A 86 14.35 -16.12 0.54
N GLY A 87 13.84 -14.90 0.69
CA GLY A 87 12.62 -14.41 0.04
C GLY A 87 12.70 -14.44 -1.48
N GLN A 88 13.88 -14.16 -2.05
CA GLN A 88 14.14 -14.22 -3.50
C GLN A 88 14.17 -15.64 -4.07
N LYS A 89 14.33 -16.68 -3.25
CA LYS A 89 14.30 -18.07 -3.70
C LYS A 89 12.87 -18.52 -3.95
N GLU A 90 12.68 -19.43 -4.90
CA GLU A 90 11.37 -20.03 -5.18
C GLU A 90 11.25 -21.45 -4.59
N GLY A 91 10.05 -21.82 -4.13
CA GLY A 91 9.70 -23.18 -3.76
C GLY A 91 9.14 -23.37 -2.35
N LYS A 92 8.54 -24.55 -2.12
CA LYS A 92 7.85 -24.92 -0.86
C LYS A 92 8.78 -24.95 0.36
N GLU A 93 10.06 -25.23 0.16
CA GLU A 93 11.11 -25.20 1.20
C GLU A 93 11.27 -23.81 1.81
N ARG A 94 11.20 -22.74 0.99
CA ARG A 94 11.23 -21.36 1.46
C ARG A 94 10.04 -21.08 2.36
N ASP A 95 8.84 -21.40 1.90
CA ASP A 95 7.60 -21.10 2.64
C ASP A 95 7.58 -21.78 4.00
N ARG A 96 8.07 -23.02 4.07
CA ARG A 96 8.23 -23.72 5.35
C ARG A 96 9.20 -22.97 6.27
N LYS A 97 10.38 -22.60 5.79
CA LYS A 97 11.39 -21.87 6.58
C LYS A 97 10.88 -20.51 7.05
N LEU A 98 10.24 -19.73 6.18
CA LEU A 98 9.67 -18.43 6.54
C LEU A 98 8.55 -18.56 7.58
N LYS A 99 7.68 -19.57 7.46
CA LYS A 99 6.64 -19.84 8.47
C LYS A 99 7.22 -20.27 9.82
N GLU A 100 8.26 -21.10 9.82
CA GLU A 100 8.96 -21.48 11.05
C GLU A 100 9.66 -20.29 11.71
N LEU A 101 10.33 -19.44 10.92
CA LEU A 101 10.97 -18.22 11.41
C LEU A 101 9.94 -17.23 11.95
N LEU A 102 8.79 -17.09 11.28
CA LEU A 102 7.70 -16.24 11.74
C LEU A 102 7.15 -16.75 13.08
N ALA A 103 6.92 -18.06 13.21
CA ALA A 103 6.39 -18.63 14.45
C ALA A 103 7.31 -18.38 15.66
N LYS A 104 8.63 -18.45 15.46
CA LYS A 104 9.62 -18.18 16.51
C LYS A 104 9.83 -16.69 16.80
N SER A 105 9.74 -15.85 15.78
CA SER A 105 10.05 -14.41 15.89
C SER A 105 8.84 -13.55 16.26
N PHE A 106 7.61 -14.01 16.01
CA PHE A 106 6.41 -13.22 16.28
C PHE A 106 6.21 -12.84 17.77
N PRO A 107 6.53 -13.68 18.77
CA PRO A 107 6.41 -13.28 20.18
C PRO A 107 7.20 -12.02 20.51
N VAL A 108 8.36 -11.80 19.86
CA VAL A 108 9.24 -10.65 20.10
C VAL A 108 8.90 -9.42 19.22
N VAL A 109 7.78 -9.42 18.51
CA VAL A 109 7.36 -8.29 17.64
C VAL A 109 7.23 -6.95 18.40
N ARG A 110 6.95 -7.02 19.70
CA ARG A 110 6.85 -5.84 20.58
C ARG A 110 8.20 -5.22 20.94
N VAL A 111 9.29 -5.96 20.75
CA VAL A 111 10.66 -5.46 20.96
C VAL A 111 11.07 -4.62 19.75
N LYS A 112 11.15 -3.30 19.92
CA LYS A 112 11.49 -2.36 18.84
C LYS A 112 12.76 -2.73 18.07
N ALA A 113 13.79 -3.24 18.76
CA ALA A 113 15.05 -3.63 18.13
C ALA A 113 14.93 -4.83 17.18
N LEU A 114 14.00 -5.76 17.44
CA LEU A 114 13.79 -6.98 16.65
C LEU A 114 12.62 -6.86 15.67
N ARG A 115 11.78 -5.83 15.82
CA ARG A 115 10.62 -5.56 14.94
C ARG A 115 10.99 -5.55 13.44
N PRO A 116 12.09 -4.92 12.98
CA PRO A 116 12.46 -4.95 11.56
C PRO A 116 12.63 -6.35 10.98
N VAL A 117 13.12 -7.31 11.79
CA VAL A 117 13.27 -8.71 11.38
C VAL A 117 11.91 -9.35 11.15
N VAL A 118 10.97 -9.15 12.08
CA VAL A 118 9.61 -9.71 11.97
C VAL A 118 8.89 -9.11 10.76
N MET A 119 9.02 -7.80 10.54
CA MET A 119 8.41 -7.14 9.36
C MET A 119 9.01 -7.66 8.05
N CYS A 120 10.33 -7.85 7.98
CA CYS A 120 10.99 -8.45 6.82
C CYS A 120 10.49 -9.88 6.53
N ILE A 121 10.29 -10.71 7.57
CA ILE A 121 9.73 -12.06 7.41
C ILE A 121 8.29 -11.98 6.88
N LEU A 122 7.45 -11.11 7.46
CA LEU A 122 6.06 -10.94 7.04
C LEU A 122 5.99 -10.49 5.58
N ARG A 123 6.82 -9.53 5.17
CA ARG A 123 6.89 -9.03 3.79
C ARG A 123 7.20 -10.13 2.77
N ASN A 124 8.15 -11.00 3.11
CA ASN A 124 8.57 -12.11 2.24
C ASN A 124 7.63 -13.32 2.33
N THR A 125 6.64 -13.32 3.22
CA THR A 125 5.71 -14.44 3.40
C THR A 125 4.46 -14.24 2.53
N PRO A 126 4.23 -15.08 1.50
CA PRO A 126 3.13 -14.86 0.54
C PRO A 126 1.75 -15.09 1.15
N HIS A 127 1.65 -16.00 2.14
CA HIS A 127 0.40 -16.30 2.85
C HIS A 127 0.66 -16.35 4.35
N ILE A 128 0.17 -15.34 5.06
CA ILE A 128 0.26 -15.22 6.51
C ILE A 128 -1.01 -15.80 7.15
N ASP A 129 -0.87 -16.61 8.18
CA ASP A 129 -2.02 -17.16 8.90
C ASP A 129 -2.76 -16.04 9.69
N ASP A 130 -4.10 -16.09 9.72
CA ASP A 130 -4.98 -15.11 10.38
C ASP A 130 -4.61 -14.79 11.84
N LYS A 131 -4.03 -15.75 12.56
CA LYS A 131 -3.54 -15.55 13.94
C LYS A 131 -2.54 -14.40 14.06
N TYR A 132 -1.73 -14.17 13.02
CA TYR A 132 -0.72 -13.12 12.98
C TYR A 132 -1.25 -11.81 12.40
N LEU A 133 -2.33 -11.88 11.61
CA LEU A 133 -2.99 -10.72 10.98
C LEU A 133 -3.93 -9.97 11.94
N LYS A 134 -4.31 -10.58 13.07
CA LYS A 134 -5.06 -9.92 14.17
C LYS A 134 -4.16 -8.97 14.98
N VAL A 135 -3.43 -8.10 14.30
CA VAL A 135 -2.63 -7.05 14.93
C VAL A 135 -3.59 -5.98 15.45
N ARG A 136 -3.88 -6.03 16.76
CA ARG A 136 -4.71 -5.02 17.44
C ARG A 136 -3.95 -3.74 17.78
N ASP A 137 -2.62 -3.77 17.71
CA ASP A 137 -1.75 -2.64 18.03
C ASP A 137 -1.53 -1.73 16.82
N ARG A 138 -1.97 -0.47 16.92
CA ARG A 138 -1.86 0.54 15.85
C ARG A 138 -0.41 0.86 15.47
N GLU A 139 0.51 0.83 16.44
CA GLU A 139 1.95 1.02 16.17
C GLU A 139 2.52 -0.10 15.30
N LEU A 140 2.17 -1.36 15.60
CA LEU A 140 2.64 -2.50 14.81
C LEU A 140 2.06 -2.46 13.41
N TYR A 141 0.80 -2.07 13.27
CA TYR A 141 0.16 -1.92 11.97
C TYR A 141 0.85 -0.82 11.13
N ASN A 142 1.17 0.34 11.71
CA ASN A 142 1.82 1.43 10.97
C ASN A 142 3.17 1.00 10.38
N ASP A 143 3.95 0.24 11.15
CA ASP A 143 5.28 -0.25 10.78
C ASP A 143 5.27 -1.40 9.76
N THR A 144 4.09 -1.96 9.43
CA THR A 144 4.01 -3.03 8.43
C THR A 144 4.08 -2.49 7.00
N ASP A 145 4.79 -3.24 6.15
CA ASP A 145 4.86 -2.98 4.71
C ASP A 145 3.49 -3.13 4.04
N THR A 146 3.30 -2.42 2.92
CA THR A 146 2.05 -2.45 2.13
C THR A 146 1.71 -3.88 1.67
N GLU A 147 2.70 -4.73 1.36
CA GLU A 147 2.49 -6.15 1.04
C GLU A 147 1.68 -6.89 2.12
N VAL A 148 2.03 -6.65 3.38
CA VAL A 148 1.42 -7.28 4.55
C VAL A 148 0.06 -6.66 4.81
N LYS A 149 -0.03 -5.33 4.74
CA LYS A 149 -1.30 -4.60 4.88
C LYS A 149 -2.32 -5.05 3.83
N ARG A 150 -1.91 -5.32 2.59
CA ARG A 150 -2.79 -5.90 1.54
C ARG A 150 -3.45 -7.20 1.96
N GLN A 151 -2.74 -8.08 2.68
CA GLN A 151 -3.34 -9.32 3.20
C GLN A 151 -4.37 -9.02 4.29
N ILE A 152 -4.09 -8.08 5.19
CA ILE A 152 -5.03 -7.65 6.25
C ILE A 152 -6.28 -7.01 5.62
N TRP A 153 -6.11 -6.12 4.64
CA TRP A 153 -7.19 -5.38 3.98
C TRP A 153 -8.16 -6.27 3.22
N LYS A 154 -7.68 -7.39 2.65
CA LYS A 154 -8.53 -8.36 1.95
C LYS A 154 -9.67 -8.86 2.84
N ASP A 155 -9.43 -9.04 4.13
CA ASP A 155 -10.43 -9.60 5.05
C ASP A 155 -11.05 -8.57 5.99
N ASN A 156 -10.53 -7.33 5.98
CA ASN A 156 -11.01 -6.24 6.82
C ASN A 156 -11.33 -4.98 5.99
N GLN A 157 -12.55 -4.94 5.43
CA GLN A 157 -13.03 -3.83 4.59
C GLN A 157 -13.03 -2.48 5.31
N SER A 158 -13.40 -2.45 6.60
CA SER A 158 -13.46 -1.20 7.36
C SER A 158 -12.07 -0.58 7.51
N LEU A 159 -11.07 -1.39 7.84
CA LEU A 159 -9.70 -0.90 8.00
C LEU A 159 -9.14 -0.38 6.67
N PHE A 160 -9.43 -1.06 5.56
CA PHE A 160 -9.03 -0.58 4.24
C PHE A 160 -9.75 0.73 3.86
N GLY A 161 -11.04 0.84 4.19
CA GLY A 161 -11.82 2.06 4.01
C GLY A 161 -11.25 3.25 4.78
N ASP A 162 -10.78 3.03 6.02
CA ASP A 162 -10.16 4.06 6.85
C ASP A 162 -8.84 4.59 6.26
N GLU A 163 -8.06 3.75 5.58
CA GLU A 163 -6.83 4.16 4.87
C GLU A 163 -7.12 4.86 3.54
N VAL A 164 -8.12 4.39 2.79
CA VAL A 164 -8.44 4.92 1.46
C VAL A 164 -9.24 6.22 1.55
N SER A 165 -10.14 6.38 2.52
CA SER A 165 -11.02 7.54 2.63
C SER A 165 -10.30 8.91 2.71
N PRO A 166 -9.19 9.06 3.46
CA PRO A 166 -8.38 10.28 3.44
C PRO A 166 -7.81 10.59 2.06
N LEU A 167 -7.30 9.57 1.35
CA LEU A 167 -6.76 9.72 -0.01
C LEU A 167 -7.85 10.17 -0.98
N LEU A 168 -9.04 9.56 -0.92
CA LEU A 168 -10.18 9.98 -1.75
C LEU A 168 -10.55 11.44 -1.48
N SER A 169 -10.60 11.84 -0.21
CA SER A 169 -10.93 13.22 0.16
C SER A 169 -9.87 14.21 -0.30
N GLN A 170 -8.59 13.84 -0.18
CA GLN A 170 -7.45 14.62 -0.68
C GLN A 170 -7.55 14.83 -2.19
N TYR A 171 -7.79 13.76 -2.96
CA TYR A 171 -7.90 13.84 -4.41
C TYR A 171 -8.97 14.81 -4.88
N ILE A 172 -10.16 14.75 -4.27
CA ILE A 172 -11.26 15.66 -4.60
C ILE A 172 -10.85 17.11 -4.34
N LYS A 173 -10.25 17.37 -3.17
CA LYS A 173 -9.79 18.71 -2.79
C LYS A 173 -8.72 19.24 -3.75
N GLU A 174 -7.78 18.40 -4.17
CA GLU A 174 -6.75 18.76 -5.16
C GLU A 174 -7.38 19.13 -6.52
N LYS A 175 -8.33 18.33 -7.01
CA LYS A 175 -9.01 18.60 -8.29
C LYS A 175 -9.87 19.86 -8.24
N GLU A 176 -10.61 20.08 -7.16
CA GLU A 176 -11.39 21.30 -6.95
C GLU A 176 -10.49 22.52 -6.86
N THR A 177 -9.35 22.42 -6.18
CA THR A 177 -8.36 23.52 -6.10
C THR A 177 -7.88 23.91 -7.50
N VAL A 178 -7.53 22.94 -8.34
CA VAL A 178 -7.10 23.21 -9.73
C VAL A 178 -8.25 23.76 -10.58
N LEU A 179 -9.49 23.31 -10.36
CA LEU A 179 -10.66 23.78 -11.10
C LEU A 179 -11.01 25.25 -10.77
N PHE A 180 -10.86 25.65 -9.51
CA PHE A 180 -11.18 27.00 -9.03
C PHE A 180 -9.96 27.94 -8.95
N ASP A 181 -8.77 27.49 -9.38
CA ASP A 181 -7.59 28.35 -9.45
C ASP A 181 -7.69 29.30 -10.65
N HIS A 182 -8.03 30.57 -10.36
CA HIS A 182 -8.17 31.63 -11.36
C HIS A 182 -6.86 32.40 -11.63
N LEU A 183 -5.80 32.10 -10.88
CA LEU A 183 -4.52 32.82 -10.99
C LEU A 183 -3.56 32.11 -11.95
N ASN A 184 -3.73 30.79 -12.13
CA ASN A 184 -2.83 29.96 -12.91
C ASN A 184 -3.32 29.74 -14.36
N LEU A 185 -3.09 30.73 -15.22
CA LEU A 185 -3.48 30.70 -16.64
C LEU A 185 -2.70 29.66 -17.48
N THR A 186 -1.59 29.11 -16.97
CA THR A 186 -0.76 28.12 -17.67
C THR A 186 -1.18 26.67 -17.38
N ASN A 187 -1.82 26.40 -16.25
CA ASN A 187 -2.27 25.06 -15.84
C ASN A 187 -3.80 24.96 -15.72
N LEU A 188 -4.50 25.21 -16.83
CA LEU A 188 -5.97 25.07 -16.88
C LEU A 188 -6.39 23.62 -16.61
N PHE A 189 -7.56 23.43 -16.00
CA PHE A 189 -8.06 22.11 -15.58
C PHE A 189 -8.03 21.02 -16.68
N PHE A 190 -8.31 21.37 -17.94
CA PHE A 190 -8.35 20.44 -19.07
C PHE A 190 -7.04 20.31 -19.87
N THR A 191 -5.98 21.04 -19.52
CA THR A 191 -4.70 20.96 -20.25
C THR A 191 -3.84 19.74 -19.92
N PRO A 192 -3.83 19.18 -18.69
CA PRO A 192 -2.98 18.05 -18.38
C PRO A 192 -3.30 16.83 -19.26
N SER A 193 -2.26 16.23 -19.84
CA SER A 193 -2.41 14.98 -20.58
C SER A 193 -2.83 13.84 -19.63
N PRO A 194 -3.54 12.81 -20.12
CA PRO A 194 -3.93 11.70 -19.26
C PRO A 194 -2.76 11.00 -18.54
N LYS A 195 -1.57 11.00 -19.16
CA LYS A 195 -0.36 10.46 -18.54
C LYS A 195 0.11 11.30 -17.36
N VAL A 196 0.05 12.62 -17.44
CA VAL A 196 0.41 13.50 -16.31
C VAL A 196 -0.60 13.36 -15.18
N ARG A 197 -1.89 13.30 -15.51
CA ARG A 197 -2.96 13.22 -14.49
C ARG A 197 -2.81 12.03 -13.55
N ARG A 198 -2.52 10.84 -14.09
CA ARG A 198 -2.37 9.61 -13.31
C ARG A 198 -1.05 9.49 -12.54
N GLN A 199 -0.11 10.42 -12.73
CA GLN A 199 1.12 10.51 -11.90
C GLN A 199 0.90 11.25 -10.58
N GLY A 200 -0.32 11.71 -10.30
CA GLY A 200 -0.67 12.32 -9.02
C GLY A 200 -0.42 11.37 -7.84
N GLU A 201 0.02 11.94 -6.71
CA GLU A 201 0.40 11.19 -5.51
C GLU A 201 -0.71 10.23 -5.04
N VAL A 202 -1.95 10.70 -5.01
CA VAL A 202 -3.08 9.87 -4.59
C VAL A 202 -3.29 8.67 -5.51
N VAL A 203 -3.23 8.87 -6.83
CA VAL A 203 -3.46 7.79 -7.81
C VAL A 203 -2.36 6.73 -7.70
N GLN A 204 -1.10 7.17 -7.61
CA GLN A 204 0.05 6.27 -7.44
C GLN A 204 0.00 5.53 -6.10
N THR A 205 -0.39 6.21 -5.02
CA THR A 205 -0.54 5.59 -3.70
C THR A 205 -1.65 4.54 -3.70
N LEU A 206 -2.81 4.83 -4.30
CA LEU A 206 -3.91 3.86 -4.42
C LEU A 206 -3.51 2.67 -5.28
N ALA A 207 -2.84 2.88 -6.41
CA ALA A 207 -2.35 1.81 -7.26
C ALA A 207 -1.35 0.91 -6.51
N HIS A 208 -0.44 1.51 -5.74
CA HIS A 208 0.48 0.77 -4.88
C HIS A 208 -0.25 -0.01 -3.77
N MET A 209 -1.24 0.59 -3.10
CA MET A 209 -2.04 -0.09 -2.07
C MET A 209 -2.82 -1.28 -2.62
N ILE A 210 -3.33 -1.20 -3.86
CA ILE A 210 -4.07 -2.29 -4.50
C ILE A 210 -3.11 -3.41 -4.95
N GLY A 211 -1.99 -3.06 -5.59
CA GLY A 211 -1.08 -4.02 -6.21
C GLY A 211 -1.83 -4.92 -7.20
N ASN A 212 -1.66 -6.25 -7.05
CA ASN A 212 -2.30 -7.25 -7.93
C ASN A 212 -3.63 -7.79 -7.35
N SER A 213 -4.15 -7.17 -6.28
CA SER A 213 -5.33 -7.70 -5.58
C SER A 213 -6.64 -7.23 -6.21
N VAL A 214 -7.25 -8.09 -7.03
CA VAL A 214 -8.59 -7.83 -7.63
C VAL A 214 -9.63 -7.47 -6.56
N LYS A 215 -9.62 -8.16 -5.40
CA LYS A 215 -10.54 -7.87 -4.29
C LYS A 215 -10.40 -6.45 -3.74
N LEU A 216 -9.17 -5.93 -3.64
CA LEU A 216 -8.94 -4.56 -3.15
C LEU A 216 -9.32 -3.54 -4.21
N TYR A 217 -9.05 -3.84 -5.48
CA TYR A 217 -9.48 -3.03 -6.61
C TYR A 217 -11.02 -2.89 -6.62
N ASP A 218 -11.75 -4.00 -6.52
CA ASP A 218 -13.21 -4.01 -6.49
C ASP A 218 -13.76 -3.22 -5.29
N MET A 219 -13.12 -3.31 -4.12
CA MET A 219 -13.48 -2.50 -2.95
C MET A 219 -13.34 -0.99 -3.24
N VAL A 220 -12.22 -0.56 -3.84
CA VAL A 220 -12.04 0.86 -4.23
C VAL A 220 -13.10 1.27 -5.24
N LEU A 221 -13.38 0.46 -6.26
CA LEU A 221 -14.45 0.75 -7.22
C LEU A 221 -15.82 0.88 -6.54
N GLN A 222 -16.13 0.01 -5.57
CA GLN A 222 -17.35 0.09 -4.79
C GLN A 222 -17.43 1.39 -3.97
N PHE A 223 -16.32 1.81 -3.35
CA PHE A 223 -16.25 3.09 -2.64
C PHE A 223 -16.48 4.26 -3.59
N LEU A 224 -15.82 4.29 -4.75
CA LEU A 224 -15.98 5.35 -5.75
C LEU A 224 -17.43 5.43 -6.26
N ARG A 225 -18.05 4.29 -6.59
CA ARG A 225 -19.47 4.23 -6.99
C ARG A 225 -20.38 4.77 -5.89
N THR A 226 -20.19 4.32 -4.66
CA THR A 226 -21.02 4.72 -3.51
C THR A 226 -20.89 6.21 -3.23
N LEU A 227 -19.66 6.73 -3.23
CA LEU A 227 -19.39 8.14 -3.01
C LEU A 227 -19.95 9.00 -4.14
N PHE A 228 -19.76 8.60 -5.40
CA PHE A 228 -20.33 9.29 -6.56
C PHE A 228 -21.85 9.37 -6.48
N LEU A 229 -22.54 8.26 -6.20
CA LEU A 229 -24.00 8.24 -6.09
C LEU A 229 -24.51 9.13 -4.95
N ARG A 230 -23.78 9.16 -3.82
CA ARG A 230 -24.15 9.93 -2.63
C ARG A 230 -23.88 11.43 -2.78
N THR A 231 -22.71 11.80 -3.27
CA THR A 231 -22.25 13.21 -3.30
C THR A 231 -22.46 13.89 -4.65
N ARG A 232 -22.65 13.10 -5.72
CA ARG A 232 -22.67 13.57 -7.12
C ARG A 232 -21.37 14.25 -7.57
N ASN A 233 -20.27 14.07 -6.84
CA ASN A 233 -18.98 14.63 -7.23
C ASN A 233 -18.36 13.81 -8.37
N ILE A 234 -18.31 14.42 -9.56
CA ILE A 234 -17.82 13.81 -10.80
C ILE A 234 -16.33 13.48 -10.78
N HIS A 235 -15.54 14.05 -9.87
CA HIS A 235 -14.11 13.73 -9.78
C HIS A 235 -13.86 12.28 -9.31
N TYR A 236 -14.83 11.62 -8.69
CA TYR A 236 -14.75 10.17 -8.44
C TYR A 236 -14.77 9.34 -9.74
N CYS A 237 -15.45 9.83 -10.78
CA CYS A 237 -15.42 9.24 -12.11
C CYS A 237 -14.05 9.41 -12.77
N THR A 238 -13.46 10.60 -12.63
CA THR A 238 -12.07 10.87 -13.05
C THR A 238 -11.09 9.92 -12.36
N LEU A 239 -11.21 9.77 -11.03
CA LEU A 239 -10.33 8.90 -10.25
C LEU A 239 -10.46 7.44 -10.68
N ARG A 240 -11.68 6.96 -10.96
CA ARG A 240 -11.91 5.61 -11.50
C ARG A 240 -11.10 5.38 -12.77
N ALA A 241 -11.22 6.28 -13.74
CA ALA A 241 -10.54 6.16 -15.03
C ALA A 241 -9.02 6.28 -14.87
N GLU A 242 -8.54 7.25 -14.10
CA GLU A 242 -7.11 7.45 -13.84
C GLU A 242 -6.48 6.25 -13.11
N LEU A 243 -7.18 5.65 -12.14
CA LEU A 243 -6.70 4.48 -11.40
C LEU A 243 -6.61 3.24 -12.30
N LEU A 244 -7.63 2.98 -13.12
CA LEU A 244 -7.60 1.86 -14.08
C LEU A 244 -6.45 2.00 -15.08
N MET A 245 -6.23 3.22 -15.60
CA MET A 245 -5.13 3.47 -16.53
C MET A 245 -3.76 3.49 -15.82
N ALA A 246 -3.68 3.82 -14.53
CA ALA A 246 -2.45 3.69 -13.76
C ALA A 246 -2.07 2.21 -13.56
N LEU A 247 -3.04 1.33 -13.27
CA LEU A 247 -2.80 -0.11 -13.15
C LEU A 247 -2.46 -0.76 -14.51
N HIS A 248 -3.02 -0.24 -15.61
CA HIS A 248 -2.59 -0.59 -16.96
C HIS A 248 -1.14 -0.22 -17.22
N ASP A 249 -0.71 0.99 -16.86
CA ASP A 249 0.69 1.43 -17.01
C ASP A 249 1.67 0.60 -16.16
N LEU A 250 1.20 0.05 -15.03
CA LEU A 250 1.95 -0.89 -14.18
C LEU A 250 1.87 -2.35 -14.67
N GLU A 251 1.19 -2.61 -15.79
CA GLU A 251 1.03 -3.93 -16.40
C GLU A 251 0.39 -4.98 -15.47
N VAL A 252 -0.53 -4.56 -14.59
CA VAL A 252 -1.22 -5.46 -13.64
C VAL A 252 -2.30 -6.28 -14.36
N GLN A 253 -1.88 -7.36 -15.03
CA GLN A 253 -2.75 -8.23 -15.84
C GLN A 253 -3.93 -8.83 -15.07
N ASP A 254 -3.72 -9.14 -13.78
CA ASP A 254 -4.76 -9.70 -12.90
C ASP A 254 -5.99 -8.79 -12.80
N ILE A 255 -5.82 -7.46 -12.94
CA ILE A 255 -6.90 -6.48 -12.87
C ILE A 255 -7.39 -6.08 -14.26
N ILE A 256 -6.48 -5.73 -15.18
CA ILE A 256 -6.89 -5.18 -16.49
C ILE A 256 -7.55 -6.22 -17.41
N SER A 257 -7.31 -7.52 -17.17
CA SER A 257 -7.96 -8.60 -17.93
C SER A 257 -9.40 -8.86 -17.48
N VAL A 258 -9.73 -8.52 -16.23
CA VAL A 258 -11.06 -8.77 -15.63
C VAL A 258 -11.94 -7.52 -15.61
N ASP A 259 -11.36 -6.31 -15.62
CA ASP A 259 -12.15 -5.07 -15.66
C ASP A 259 -12.87 -4.93 -17.03
N PRO A 260 -14.21 -4.89 -17.04
CA PRO A 260 -15.00 -4.86 -18.28
C PRO A 260 -14.90 -3.52 -19.02
N CYS A 261 -14.48 -2.46 -18.34
CA CYS A 261 -14.36 -1.11 -18.88
C CYS A 261 -12.94 -0.79 -19.36
N HIS A 262 -11.97 -1.67 -19.16
CA HIS A 262 -10.58 -1.45 -19.50
C HIS A 262 -10.38 -1.05 -20.97
N LYS A 263 -10.84 -1.87 -21.91
CA LYS A 263 -10.66 -1.60 -23.36
C LYS A 263 -11.33 -0.29 -23.79
N PHE A 264 -12.54 -0.04 -23.28
CA PHE A 264 -13.27 1.19 -23.56
C PHE A 264 -12.53 2.42 -23.02
N THR A 265 -12.11 2.37 -21.75
CA THR A 265 -11.39 3.47 -21.08
C THR A 265 -10.06 3.72 -21.78
N TRP A 266 -9.34 2.68 -22.20
CA TRP A 266 -8.09 2.81 -22.94
C TRP A 266 -8.26 3.46 -24.32
N CYS A 267 -9.29 3.04 -25.07
CA CYS A 267 -9.61 3.64 -26.37
C CYS A 267 -10.00 5.12 -26.22
N LEU A 268 -10.84 5.43 -25.22
CA LEU A 268 -11.24 6.80 -24.91
C LEU A 268 -10.05 7.66 -24.44
N ASP A 269 -9.17 7.13 -23.61
CA ASP A 269 -7.94 7.80 -23.15
C ASP A 269 -7.03 8.18 -24.33
N ALA A 270 -6.92 7.28 -25.32
CA ALA A 270 -6.18 7.54 -26.55
C ALA A 270 -6.78 8.69 -27.37
N CYS A 271 -8.11 8.72 -27.50
CA CYS A 271 -8.83 9.82 -28.14
C CYS A 271 -8.64 11.16 -27.42
N ILE A 272 -8.74 11.18 -26.09
CA ILE A 272 -8.52 12.38 -25.27
C ILE A 272 -7.08 12.89 -25.46
N ARG A 273 -6.10 11.98 -25.39
CA ARG A 273 -4.67 12.32 -25.56
C ARG A 273 -4.38 12.94 -26.92
N GLU A 274 -4.94 12.38 -27.98
CA GLU A 274 -4.71 12.84 -29.36
C GLU A 274 -5.62 14.01 -29.76
N LYS A 275 -6.60 14.36 -28.91
CA LYS A 275 -7.61 15.41 -29.15
C LYS A 275 -8.36 15.22 -30.48
N ASN A 276 -8.46 13.97 -30.93
CA ASN A 276 -9.08 13.56 -32.17
C ASN A 276 -9.73 12.16 -32.02
N VAL A 277 -10.81 11.93 -32.76
CA VAL A 277 -11.44 10.63 -32.91
C VAL A 277 -11.62 10.34 -34.39
N ASP A 278 -10.91 9.33 -34.88
CA ASP A 278 -11.08 8.86 -36.25
C ASP A 278 -12.28 7.92 -36.38
N ILE A 279 -12.65 7.59 -37.61
CA ILE A 279 -13.80 6.70 -37.89
C ILE A 279 -13.61 5.32 -37.26
N LYS A 280 -12.36 4.82 -37.19
CA LYS A 280 -12.05 3.50 -36.64
C LYS A 280 -12.31 3.46 -35.14
N ARG A 281 -11.76 4.40 -34.38
CA ARG A 281 -11.96 4.53 -32.93
C ARG A 281 -13.39 4.88 -32.57
N SER A 282 -14.05 5.73 -33.38
CA SER A 282 -15.47 6.01 -33.20
C SER A 282 -16.31 4.73 -33.28
N ARG A 283 -16.09 3.90 -34.32
CA ARG A 283 -16.76 2.60 -34.45
C ARG A 283 -16.39 1.62 -33.34
N GLU A 284 -15.16 1.66 -32.84
CA GLU A 284 -14.72 0.81 -31.73
C GLU A 284 -15.41 1.20 -30.41
N LEU A 285 -15.45 2.49 -30.09
CA LEU A 285 -16.18 3.03 -28.93
C LEU A 285 -17.67 2.70 -29.01
N GLN A 286 -18.27 2.87 -30.19
CA GLN A 286 -19.65 2.48 -30.42
C GLN A 286 -19.85 0.97 -30.24
N GLY A 287 -18.97 0.14 -30.80
CA GLY A 287 -19.03 -1.31 -30.68
C GLY A 287 -18.99 -1.79 -29.22
N PHE A 288 -18.23 -1.13 -28.36
CA PHE A 288 -18.24 -1.42 -26.93
C PHE A 288 -19.61 -1.13 -26.29
N LEU A 289 -20.24 0.00 -26.63
CA LEU A 289 -21.56 0.36 -26.10
C LEU A 289 -22.67 -0.57 -26.65
N ASP A 290 -22.62 -0.90 -27.94
CA ASP A 290 -23.59 -1.78 -28.60
C ASP A 290 -23.47 -3.24 -28.11
N SER A 291 -22.30 -3.64 -27.60
CA SER A 291 -22.07 -4.99 -27.08
C SER A 291 -22.72 -5.26 -25.71
N ILE A 292 -23.24 -4.22 -25.04
CA ILE A 292 -23.83 -4.34 -23.70
C ILE A 292 -25.22 -4.99 -23.81
N LYS A 293 -25.32 -6.23 -23.33
CA LYS A 293 -26.58 -6.97 -23.31
C LYS A 293 -27.42 -6.61 -22.08
N ARG A 294 -28.74 -6.78 -22.21
CA ARG A 294 -29.68 -6.73 -21.07
C ARG A 294 -29.24 -7.72 -19.99
N GLY A 295 -29.15 -7.28 -18.74
CA GLY A 295 -28.62 -8.05 -17.60
C GLY A 295 -27.17 -7.70 -17.20
N HIS A 296 -26.44 -6.92 -18.00
CA HIS A 296 -25.09 -6.43 -17.66
C HIS A 296 -25.11 -4.95 -17.19
N GLU A 297 -26.10 -4.58 -16.38
CA GLU A 297 -26.32 -3.19 -15.95
C GLU A 297 -25.16 -2.63 -15.12
N GLN A 298 -24.43 -3.49 -14.41
CA GLN A 298 -23.22 -3.08 -13.68
C GLN A 298 -22.13 -2.55 -14.62
N VAL A 299 -21.93 -3.20 -15.77
CA VAL A 299 -20.97 -2.76 -16.80
C VAL A 299 -21.42 -1.44 -17.40
N LEU A 300 -22.73 -1.27 -17.64
CA LEU A 300 -23.28 -0.02 -18.11
C LEU A 300 -23.04 1.12 -17.10
N GLY A 301 -23.25 0.87 -15.81
CA GLY A 301 -22.99 1.84 -14.75
C GLY A 301 -21.53 2.27 -14.69
N ASP A 302 -20.61 1.33 -14.88
CA ASP A 302 -19.18 1.60 -14.90
C ASP A 302 -18.72 2.39 -16.12
N LEU A 303 -19.20 2.03 -17.31
CA LEU A 303 -18.96 2.79 -18.53
C LEU A 303 -19.56 4.20 -18.44
N SER A 304 -20.73 4.32 -17.81
CA SER A 304 -21.36 5.61 -17.54
C SER A 304 -20.49 6.47 -16.63
N MET A 305 -19.89 5.89 -15.56
CA MET A 305 -18.92 6.63 -14.75
C MET A 305 -17.75 7.11 -15.60
N THR A 306 -17.14 6.26 -16.43
CA THR A 306 -16.04 6.68 -17.32
C THR A 306 -16.46 7.82 -18.27
N LEU A 307 -17.67 7.78 -18.82
CA LEU A 307 -18.22 8.84 -19.68
C LEU A 307 -18.59 10.12 -18.92
N CYS A 308 -18.91 10.02 -17.63
CA CYS A 308 -19.15 11.16 -16.75
C CYS A 308 -17.85 11.86 -16.30
N ASP A 309 -16.66 11.35 -16.65
CA ASP A 309 -15.40 12.04 -16.42
C ASP A 309 -15.39 13.39 -17.17
N PRO A 310 -15.16 14.54 -16.49
CA PRO A 310 -15.07 15.84 -17.13
C PRO A 310 -14.18 15.90 -18.37
N TYR A 311 -13.06 15.17 -18.38
CA TYR A 311 -12.15 15.14 -19.53
C TYR A 311 -12.76 14.43 -20.73
N ALA A 312 -13.50 13.34 -20.51
CA ALA A 312 -14.27 12.66 -21.55
C ALA A 312 -15.38 13.56 -22.10
N ILE A 313 -16.16 14.21 -21.22
CA ILE A 313 -17.23 15.13 -21.62
C ILE A 313 -16.67 16.28 -22.46
N ASN A 314 -15.61 16.93 -21.98
CA ASN A 314 -14.99 18.05 -22.68
C ASN A 314 -14.45 17.63 -24.06
N PHE A 315 -13.82 16.45 -24.15
CA PHE A 315 -13.35 15.90 -25.40
C PHE A 315 -14.50 15.64 -26.39
N LEU A 316 -15.57 14.99 -25.95
CA LEU A 316 -16.72 14.66 -26.79
C LEU A 316 -17.44 15.94 -27.25
N ALA A 317 -17.66 16.90 -26.36
CA ALA A 317 -18.30 18.18 -26.69
C ALA A 317 -17.47 18.99 -27.70
N THR A 318 -16.15 19.07 -27.49
CA THR A 318 -15.22 19.76 -28.41
C THR A 318 -15.20 19.06 -29.78
N SER A 319 -15.19 17.73 -29.79
CA SER A 319 -15.20 16.94 -31.03
C SER A 319 -16.51 17.12 -31.81
N ALA A 320 -17.65 17.09 -31.11
CA ALA A 320 -18.96 17.36 -31.72
C ALA A 320 -19.01 18.77 -32.34
N THR A 321 -18.49 19.77 -31.63
CA THR A 321 -18.43 21.15 -32.13
C THR A 321 -17.57 21.26 -33.40
N LYS A 322 -16.39 20.62 -33.42
CA LYS A 322 -15.52 20.56 -34.61
C LYS A 322 -16.22 19.92 -35.81
N ILE A 323 -16.95 18.82 -35.58
CA ILE A 323 -17.71 18.13 -36.63
C ILE A 323 -18.82 19.04 -37.16
N LEU A 324 -19.59 19.67 -36.27
CA LEU A 324 -20.65 20.61 -36.67
C LEU A 324 -20.09 21.78 -37.49
N GLN A 325 -18.99 22.39 -37.06
CA GLN A 325 -18.32 23.46 -37.81
C GLN A 325 -17.86 22.97 -39.19
N HIS A 326 -17.30 21.76 -39.28
CA HIS A 326 -16.90 21.18 -40.55
C HIS A 326 -18.09 20.95 -41.49
N LEU A 327 -19.23 20.46 -40.98
CA LEU A 327 -20.45 20.25 -41.77
C LEU A 327 -21.06 21.57 -42.24
N ILE A 328 -21.06 22.60 -41.38
CA ILE A 328 -21.51 23.95 -41.71
C ILE A 328 -20.64 24.55 -42.83
N ASN A 329 -19.31 24.50 -42.67
CA ASN A 329 -18.37 25.07 -43.64
C ASN A 329 -18.42 24.37 -45.00
N ASN A 330 -18.84 23.10 -45.04
CA ASN A 330 -18.93 22.30 -46.25
C ASN A 330 -20.37 22.19 -46.80
N GLU A 331 -21.33 22.95 -46.26
CA GLU A 331 -22.76 22.91 -46.62
C GLU A 331 -23.36 21.49 -46.65
N SER A 332 -22.84 20.58 -45.82
CA SER A 332 -23.18 19.16 -45.82
C SER A 332 -24.09 18.75 -44.66
N LEU A 333 -24.73 19.72 -44.01
CA LEU A 333 -25.76 19.44 -43.03
C LEU A 333 -26.91 18.65 -43.68
N PRO A 334 -27.37 17.54 -43.07
CA PRO A 334 -28.56 16.86 -43.55
C PRO A 334 -29.72 17.85 -43.52
N ARG A 335 -30.36 18.03 -44.69
CA ARG A 335 -31.50 18.93 -44.87
C ARG A 335 -32.72 18.47 -44.10
#